data_AF-A0A9D8ZWR4-F1
#
_entry.id   AF-A0A9D8ZWR4-F1
#
_cell.length_a   1.000
_cell.length_b   1.000
_cell.length_c   1.000
_cell.angle_alpha   90.00
_cell.angle_beta   90.00
_cell.angle_gamma   90.00
#
_symmetry.space_group_name_H-M   'P 1'
#
loop_
_entity.id
_entity.type
_entity.pdbx_description
1 polymer ?
#
loop_
_entity_poly.entity_id
_entity_poly.type
_entity_poly.pdbx_seq_one_letter_code
_entity_poly.pdbx_strand_id
1 'polypeptide(L)'
;MRTFVFILLVTLLVGCFDNQSVNSSEEIEFGALYSVIISSNLPTISNGNLIIKVSYSGCNDGHEFELKNRTVNSAAELWLFKLTEDQPCDAYFEEEKTFNLSESILSSEKIVLITPTDDRIELN
;
A
#
# COMPACT_ATOMS: atom_id res chain seq x y z
N MET A 1 52.74 25.51 -45.06
CA MET A 1 52.02 26.41 -44.11
C MET A 1 50.58 25.92 -44.04
N ARG A 2 49.96 25.50 -42.94
CA ARG A 2 50.26 25.53 -41.49
C ARG A 2 49.79 24.19 -40.90
N THR A 3 50.63 23.61 -40.06
CA THR A 3 50.30 22.61 -39.05
C THR A 3 49.30 23.19 -38.04
N PHE A 4 48.43 22.37 -37.47
CA PHE A 4 48.31 22.21 -36.01
C PHE A 4 47.41 21.01 -35.70
N VAL A 5 48.10 19.94 -35.32
CA VAL A 5 47.59 18.79 -34.57
C VAL A 5 47.11 19.28 -33.22
N PHE A 6 45.90 18.90 -32.80
CA PHE A 6 45.53 18.93 -31.38
C PHE A 6 45.13 17.52 -30.93
N ILE A 7 45.92 17.07 -29.97
CA ILE A 7 45.97 15.77 -29.31
C ILE A 7 45.23 15.90 -27.98
N LEU A 8 44.52 14.82 -27.60
CA LEU A 8 44.12 14.37 -26.24
C LEU A 8 43.42 15.35 -25.27
N LEU A 9 42.24 14.92 -24.82
CA LEU A 9 41.85 14.92 -23.40
C LEU A 9 41.01 13.63 -23.19
N VAL A 10 41.61 12.49 -22.87
CA VAL A 10 41.85 11.95 -21.51
C VAL A 10 40.60 12.00 -20.62
N THR A 11 39.86 10.88 -20.70
CA THR A 11 39.29 10.09 -19.58
C THR A 11 39.01 10.78 -18.25
N LEU A 12 37.72 10.86 -17.89
CA LEU A 12 37.23 10.80 -16.51
C LEU A 12 35.73 10.46 -16.52
N LEU A 13 35.38 9.21 -16.88
CA LEU A 13 34.12 8.60 -16.45
C LEU A 13 34.47 7.60 -15.35
N VAL A 14 34.86 8.14 -14.20
CA VAL A 14 34.95 7.42 -12.94
C VAL A 14 33.53 7.33 -12.39
N GLY A 15 33.01 6.11 -12.40
CA GLY A 15 32.06 5.52 -11.45
C GLY A 15 30.97 6.39 -10.83
N CYS A 16 29.73 6.11 -11.24
CA CYS A 16 28.68 5.80 -10.26
C CYS A 16 28.29 4.35 -10.46
N PHE A 17 28.98 3.43 -9.79
CA PHE A 17 28.31 2.20 -9.35
C PHE A 17 27.35 2.69 -8.26
N ASP A 18 26.11 2.99 -8.64
CA ASP A 18 25.04 3.08 -7.65
C ASP A 18 24.93 1.69 -7.03
N ASN A 19 25.57 1.56 -5.88
CA ASN A 19 25.36 0.49 -4.94
C ASN A 19 23.93 0.69 -4.41
N GLN A 20 22.95 0.33 -5.24
CA GLN A 20 21.56 0.31 -4.84
C GLN A 20 21.45 -0.87 -3.88
N SER A 21 21.68 -0.58 -2.60
CA SER A 21 21.11 -1.33 -1.50
C SER A 21 19.61 -1.28 -1.72
N VAL A 22 19.12 -2.21 -2.52
CA VAL A 22 17.70 -2.52 -2.66
C VAL A 22 17.31 -3.18 -1.34
N ASN A 23 17.10 -2.36 -0.32
CA ASN A 23 16.10 -2.67 0.69
C ASN A 23 14.75 -2.50 -0.02
N SER A 24 14.38 -3.52 -0.80
CA SER A 24 13.06 -3.63 -1.41
C SER A 24 12.06 -3.85 -0.28
N SER A 25 11.61 -2.78 0.38
CA SER A 25 10.24 -2.79 0.86
C SER A 25 9.39 -2.87 -0.39
N GLU A 26 8.82 -4.04 -0.67
CA GLU A 26 7.86 -4.19 -1.77
C GLU A 26 6.81 -3.07 -1.66
N GLU A 27 6.62 -2.35 -2.76
CA GLU A 27 5.61 -1.29 -2.87
C GLU A 27 4.23 -1.91 -2.64
N ILE A 28 3.40 -1.27 -1.82
CA ILE A 28 2.06 -1.78 -1.49
C ILE A 28 1.11 -1.41 -2.62
N GLU A 29 0.43 -2.40 -3.18
CA GLU A 29 -0.63 -2.18 -4.17
C GLU A 29 -2.01 -2.25 -3.51
N PHE A 30 -2.87 -1.30 -3.88
CA PHE A 30 -4.24 -1.16 -3.34
C PHE A 30 -5.34 -1.54 -4.35
N GLY A 31 -4.97 -1.84 -5.60
CA GLY A 31 -5.93 -2.12 -6.67
C GLY A 31 -6.64 -0.85 -7.15
N ALA A 32 -7.93 -0.97 -7.41
CA ALA A 32 -8.76 0.15 -7.89
C ALA A 32 -9.03 1.21 -6.79
N LEU A 33 -9.51 2.40 -7.15
CA LEU A 33 -9.63 3.52 -6.23
C LEU A 33 -10.69 3.31 -5.14
N TYR A 34 -10.31 3.59 -3.89
CA TYR A 34 -11.20 3.66 -2.73
C TYR A 34 -10.57 4.50 -1.61
N SER A 35 -11.33 4.76 -0.56
CA SER A 35 -10.83 5.35 0.67
C SER A 35 -11.31 4.58 1.89
N VAL A 36 -10.52 4.61 2.95
CA VAL A 36 -10.91 4.07 4.26
C VAL A 36 -11.57 5.19 5.05
N ILE A 37 -12.77 4.97 5.56
CA ILE A 37 -13.48 5.92 6.40
C ILE A 37 -13.05 5.73 7.85
N ILE A 38 -12.41 6.76 8.41
CA ILE A 38 -11.96 6.79 9.80
C ILE A 38 -13.02 7.46 10.67
N SER A 39 -13.42 6.79 11.75
CA SER A 39 -14.38 7.29 12.72
C SER A 39 -13.98 6.86 14.14
N SER A 40 -14.73 7.25 15.17
CA SER A 40 -14.36 6.92 16.56
C SER A 40 -14.28 5.42 16.85
N ASN A 41 -14.99 4.59 16.07
CA ASN A 41 -15.12 3.15 16.34
C ASN A 41 -14.58 2.27 15.20
N LEU A 42 -14.12 2.86 14.09
CA LEU A 42 -13.65 2.13 12.90
C LEU A 42 -12.43 2.84 12.30
N PRO A 43 -11.45 2.10 11.74
CA PRO A 43 -11.34 0.64 11.72
C PRO A 43 -11.07 0.05 13.11
N THR A 44 -11.48 -1.19 13.36
CA THR A 44 -11.30 -1.86 14.65
C THR A 44 -11.13 -3.37 14.51
N ILE A 45 -10.53 -4.01 15.52
CA ILE A 45 -10.49 -5.47 15.62
C ILE A 45 -11.46 -5.91 16.72
N SER A 46 -12.38 -6.79 16.38
CA SER A 46 -13.35 -7.34 17.33
C SER A 46 -13.60 -8.81 17.08
N ASN A 47 -13.46 -9.62 18.14
CA ASN A 47 -13.63 -11.08 18.11
C ASN A 47 -12.83 -11.76 16.98
N GLY A 48 -11.57 -11.33 16.78
CA GLY A 48 -10.69 -11.88 15.75
C GLY A 48 -11.01 -11.41 14.31
N ASN A 49 -11.88 -10.41 14.14
CA ASN A 49 -12.20 -9.85 12.83
C ASN A 49 -11.77 -8.40 12.75
N LEU A 50 -11.15 -8.02 11.62
CA LEU A 50 -10.99 -6.63 11.23
C LEU A 50 -12.32 -6.14 10.65
N ILE A 51 -12.87 -5.08 11.23
CA ILE A 51 -14.04 -4.38 10.73
C ILE A 51 -13.58 -3.02 10.23
N ILE A 52 -13.86 -2.73 8.95
CA ILE A 52 -13.39 -1.53 8.27
C ILE A 52 -14.52 -0.98 7.39
N LYS A 53 -14.67 0.34 7.37
CA LYS A 53 -15.60 1.01 6.46
C LYS A 53 -14.83 1.63 5.30
N VAL A 54 -15.28 1.36 4.08
CA VAL A 54 -14.67 1.88 2.86
C VAL A 54 -15.67 2.74 2.10
N SER A 55 -15.16 3.67 1.31
CA SER A 55 -15.93 4.43 0.31
C SER A 55 -15.30 4.32 -1.06
N TYR A 56 -16.13 4.31 -2.09
CA TYR A 56 -15.68 4.31 -3.48
C TYR A 56 -16.76 4.85 -4.42
N SER A 57 -16.35 5.20 -5.63
CA SER A 57 -17.26 5.51 -6.74
C SER A 57 -17.52 4.25 -7.59
N GLY A 58 -18.72 4.09 -8.11
CA GLY A 58 -19.09 2.93 -8.93
C GLY A 58 -20.46 3.04 -9.56
N CYS A 59 -20.82 2.03 -10.34
CA CYS A 59 -22.16 1.85 -10.89
C CYS A 59 -23.07 1.05 -9.96
N ASN A 60 -22.48 0.26 -9.04
CA ASN A 60 -23.19 -0.55 -8.06
C ASN A 60 -22.40 -0.67 -6.74
N ASP A 61 -23.10 -1.10 -5.69
CA ASP A 61 -22.50 -1.54 -4.44
C ASP A 61 -21.91 -2.96 -4.57
N GLY A 62 -21.36 -3.50 -3.50
CA GLY A 62 -20.84 -4.86 -3.46
C GLY A 62 -19.49 -5.03 -4.15
N HIS A 63 -18.64 -3.99 -4.19
CA HIS A 63 -17.28 -4.14 -4.71
C HIS A 63 -16.47 -5.10 -3.83
N GLU A 64 -15.69 -5.94 -4.48
CA GLU A 64 -14.89 -6.99 -3.85
C GLU A 64 -13.55 -6.45 -3.37
N PHE A 65 -13.16 -6.87 -2.16
CA PHE A 65 -11.90 -6.49 -1.51
C PHE A 65 -11.22 -7.73 -0.95
N GLU A 66 -9.89 -7.75 -1.05
CA GLU A 66 -9.06 -8.75 -0.41
C GLU A 66 -8.22 -8.10 0.71
N LEU A 67 -8.20 -8.72 1.89
CA LEU A 67 -7.27 -8.31 2.94
C LEU A 67 -5.89 -8.91 2.67
N LYS A 68 -4.93 -8.03 2.39
CA LYS A 68 -3.52 -8.38 2.28
C LYS A 68 -2.81 -8.09 3.59
N ASN A 69 -1.72 -8.81 3.84
CA ASN A 69 -0.90 -8.62 5.02
C ASN A 69 0.56 -8.98 4.77
N ARG A 70 1.44 -8.40 5.60
CA ARG A 70 2.82 -8.84 5.77
C ARG A 70 3.25 -8.64 7.21
N THR A 71 4.30 -9.32 7.63
CA THR A 71 4.89 -9.14 8.96
C THR A 71 6.27 -8.49 8.82
N VAL A 72 6.47 -7.35 9.49
CA VAL A 72 7.73 -6.61 9.52
C VAL A 72 8.06 -6.27 10.97
N ASN A 73 9.23 -6.72 11.47
CA ASN A 73 9.69 -6.44 12.84
C ASN A 73 8.62 -6.72 13.92
N SER A 74 7.99 -7.90 13.88
CA SER A 74 6.90 -8.31 14.80
C SER A 74 5.59 -7.51 14.70
N ALA A 75 5.49 -6.55 13.77
CA ALA A 75 4.25 -5.87 13.44
C ALA A 75 3.58 -6.53 12.23
N ALA A 76 2.28 -6.78 12.34
CA ALA A 76 1.44 -7.12 11.19
C ALA A 76 1.00 -5.83 10.49
N GLU A 77 1.42 -5.65 9.24
CA GLU A 77 0.93 -4.60 8.37
C GLU A 77 -0.19 -5.16 7.49
N LEU A 78 -1.36 -4.53 7.53
CA LEU A 78 -2.56 -4.91 6.81
C LEU A 78 -2.92 -3.83 5.79
N TRP A 79 -3.47 -4.21 4.64
CA TRP A 79 -4.08 -3.28 3.70
C TRP A 79 -5.17 -4.00 2.90
N LEU A 80 -6.09 -3.23 2.31
CA LEU A 80 -7.07 -3.81 1.38
C LEU A 80 -6.60 -3.65 -0.06
N PHE A 81 -6.82 -4.68 -0.86
CA PHE A 81 -6.72 -4.60 -2.31
C PHE A 81 -8.14 -4.62 -2.88
N LYS A 82 -8.56 -3.56 -3.58
CA LYS A 82 -9.86 -3.52 -4.27
C LYS A 82 -9.77 -4.30 -5.58
N LEU A 83 -10.44 -5.46 -5.61
CA LEU A 83 -10.46 -6.38 -6.76
C LEU A 83 -11.35 -5.85 -7.89
N THR A 84 -12.48 -5.25 -7.55
CA THR A 84 -13.39 -4.68 -8.54
C THR A 84 -12.79 -3.41 -9.14
N GLU A 85 -12.57 -3.42 -10.44
CA GLU A 85 -12.03 -2.27 -11.20
C GLU A 85 -12.88 -1.01 -11.06
N ASP A 86 -12.30 0.14 -11.40
CA ASP A 86 -13.03 1.40 -11.41
C ASP A 86 -14.04 1.43 -12.56
N GLN A 87 -15.24 1.87 -12.24
CA GLN A 87 -16.37 1.92 -13.17
C GLN A 87 -16.67 3.38 -13.54
N PRO A 88 -17.16 3.67 -14.76
CA PRO A 88 -17.35 5.03 -15.26
C PRO A 88 -18.62 5.72 -14.73
N CYS A 89 -19.01 5.43 -13.49
CA CYS A 89 -20.17 5.99 -12.81
C CYS A 89 -19.74 6.76 -11.56
N ASP A 90 -20.34 7.91 -11.33
CA ASP A 90 -19.97 8.81 -10.22
C ASP A 90 -20.81 8.60 -8.95
N ALA A 91 -21.57 7.50 -8.86
CA ALA A 91 -22.34 7.22 -7.65
C ALA A 91 -21.40 6.83 -6.50
N TYR A 92 -21.67 7.37 -5.31
CA TYR A 92 -20.86 7.17 -4.11
C TYR A 92 -21.46 6.08 -3.23
N PHE A 93 -20.64 5.11 -2.84
CA PHE A 93 -21.02 4.01 -1.98
C PHE A 93 -20.14 3.97 -0.74
N GLU A 94 -20.74 3.58 0.39
CA GLU A 94 -20.02 3.25 1.61
C GLU A 94 -20.42 1.86 2.09
N GLU A 95 -19.43 1.03 2.42
CA GLU A 95 -19.66 -0.34 2.84
C GLU A 95 -18.78 -0.70 4.02
N GLU A 96 -19.35 -1.45 4.95
CA GLU A 96 -18.58 -2.14 5.98
C GLU A 96 -18.07 -3.47 5.42
N LYS A 97 -16.78 -3.75 5.62
CA LYS A 97 -16.13 -5.01 5.27
C LYS A 97 -15.59 -5.64 6.54
N THR A 98 -15.75 -6.96 6.61
CA THR A 98 -15.33 -7.77 7.75
C THR A 98 -14.41 -8.88 7.26
N PHE A 99 -13.22 -8.95 7.83
CA PHE A 99 -12.22 -9.95 7.48
C PHE A 99 -11.80 -10.72 8.73
N ASN A 100 -11.84 -12.05 8.65
CA ASN A 100 -11.30 -12.88 9.71
C ASN A 100 -9.77 -12.80 9.70
N LEU A 101 -9.18 -12.51 10.85
CA LEU A 101 -7.73 -12.43 11.00
C LEU A 101 -7.17 -13.78 11.46
N SER A 102 -6.06 -14.19 10.86
CA SER A 102 -5.34 -15.38 11.30
C SER A 102 -4.73 -15.18 12.69
N GLU A 103 -4.50 -16.28 13.40
CA GLU A 103 -3.82 -16.26 14.70
C GLU A 103 -2.42 -15.62 14.62
N SER A 104 -1.73 -15.74 13.48
CA SER A 104 -0.43 -15.09 13.26
C SER A 104 -0.50 -13.56 13.26
N ILE A 105 -1.58 -12.98 12.73
CA ILE A 105 -1.81 -11.53 12.79
C ILE A 105 -2.20 -11.13 14.20
N LEU A 106 -3.14 -11.86 14.82
CA LEU A 106 -3.67 -11.57 16.16
C LEU A 106 -2.63 -11.70 17.27
N SER A 107 -1.54 -12.45 17.04
CA SER A 107 -0.43 -12.62 17.98
C SER A 107 0.74 -11.64 17.74
N SER A 108 0.63 -10.75 16.74
CA SER A 108 1.66 -9.73 16.48
C SER A 108 1.70 -8.70 17.61
N GLU A 109 2.89 -8.17 17.91
CA GLU A 109 3.06 -7.14 18.95
C GLU A 109 2.31 -5.86 18.63
N LYS A 110 2.16 -5.58 17.33
CA LYS A 110 1.46 -4.44 16.78
C LYS A 110 0.72 -4.85 15.52
N ILE A 111 -0.48 -4.31 15.34
CA ILE A 111 -1.23 -4.46 14.09
C ILE A 111 -1.47 -3.05 13.52
N VAL A 112 -1.07 -2.85 12.27
CA VAL A 112 -1.16 -1.57 11.58
C VAL A 112 -1.96 -1.75 10.30
N LEU A 113 -3.02 -0.98 10.14
CA LEU A 113 -3.68 -0.81 8.86
C LEU A 113 -3.03 0.33 8.07
N ILE A 114 -2.66 0.05 6.83
CA ILE A 114 -2.13 1.00 5.86
C ILE A 114 -3.24 1.32 4.86
N THR A 115 -3.50 2.60 4.64
CA THR A 115 -4.55 3.08 3.72
C THR A 115 -3.97 3.43 2.34
N PRO A 116 -4.80 3.59 1.29
CA PRO A 116 -4.35 4.08 -0.02
C PRO A 116 -3.71 5.48 0.00
N THR A 117 -3.89 6.25 1.08
CA THR A 117 -3.28 7.57 1.30
C THR A 117 -1.98 7.50 2.10
N ASP A 118 -1.42 6.29 2.28
CA ASP A 118 -0.24 5.98 3.11
C ASP A 118 -0.40 6.31 4.61
N ASP A 119 -1.64 6.52 5.07
CA ASP A 119 -1.91 6.67 6.50
C ASP A 119 -1.72 5.33 7.20
N ARG A 120 -1.12 5.38 8.40
CA ARG A 120 -0.85 4.21 9.24
C ARG A 120 -1.66 4.29 10.52
N ILE A 121 -2.61 3.36 10.66
CA ILE A 121 -3.54 3.31 11.79
C ILE A 121 -3.20 2.10 12.64
N GLU A 122 -2.79 2.34 13.87
CA GLU A 122 -2.58 1.27 14.85
C GLU A 122 -3.93 0.76 15.35
N LEU A 123 -4.13 -0.56 15.28
CA LEU A 123 -5.36 -1.23 15.69
C LEU A 123 -5.14 -1.89 17.05
N ASN A 124 -6.08 -1.66 17.95
CA ASN A 124 -6.12 -2.26 19.29
C ASN A 124 -7.14 -3.40 19.36
#